data_AF-A0ABD7A9M9-F1
#
_entry.id   AF-A0ABD7A9M9-F1
#
_cell.length_a   1.000
_cell.length_b   1.000
_cell.length_c   1.000
_cell.angle_alpha   90.00
_cell.angle_beta   90.00
_cell.angle_gamma   90.00
#
_symmetry.space_group_name_H-M   'P 1'
#
loop_
_entity.id
_entity.type
_entity.pdbx_description
1 polymer ?
#
loop_
_entity_poly.entity_id
_entity_poly.type
_entity_poly.pdbx_seq_one_letter_code
_entity_poly.pdbx_strand_id
1 'polypeptide(L)'
;MKSCVVDLRREGISLAQLSRCFSLNRSTSHRWEKSPPNQTLMSLQETLLSVFEASGETYGSRRLSQAVTDLGIKIGRFKARRLMRGLEIKAKCPKAKVWRKQAVDFAENSANGQCAMMPDTIWAGDITYIPTDEDWLYLAIVIDWFSRLIVGWAVSDTPDSRLCVQALRLAIHRRKPPADVIFHSDRGSQYSQPSLSECANRSENGV
;
A
#
# COMPACT_ATOMS: atom_id res chain seq x y z
N MET A 1 -3.27 11.98 -38.79
CA MET A 1 -3.74 12.24 -40.17
C MET A 1 -3.88 10.95 -40.96
N LYS A 2 -2.82 10.18 -41.26
CA LYS A 2 -2.94 8.88 -41.96
C LYS A 2 -3.89 7.88 -41.28
N SER A 3 -3.80 7.70 -39.95
CA SER A 3 -4.71 6.82 -39.19
C SER A 3 -6.18 7.24 -39.34
N CYS A 4 -6.49 8.49 -39.04
CA CYS A 4 -7.83 9.07 -39.18
C CYS A 4 -8.43 8.92 -40.59
N VAL A 5 -7.63 9.07 -41.65
CA VAL A 5 -8.09 8.87 -43.03
C VAL A 5 -8.40 7.40 -43.35
N VAL A 6 -7.64 6.46 -42.74
CA VAL A 6 -7.92 5.02 -42.85
C VAL A 6 -9.17 4.64 -42.05
N ASP A 7 -9.35 5.22 -40.86
CA ASP A 7 -10.49 4.95 -39.98
C ASP A 7 -11.81 5.46 -40.60
N LEU A 8 -11.85 6.71 -41.07
CA LEU A 8 -12.99 7.30 -41.78
C LEU A 8 -13.33 6.54 -43.08
N ARG A 9 -12.32 5.92 -43.71
CA ARG A 9 -12.55 5.07 -44.89
C ARG A 9 -13.23 3.74 -44.52
N ARG A 10 -12.88 3.15 -43.37
CA ARG A 10 -13.57 1.96 -42.83
C ARG A 10 -15.02 2.24 -42.46
N GLU A 11 -15.33 3.47 -42.07
CA GLU A 11 -16.70 3.97 -41.84
C GLU A 11 -17.48 4.26 -43.14
N GLY A 12 -16.90 3.96 -44.31
CA GLY A 12 -17.58 4.02 -45.61
C GLY A 12 -17.41 5.33 -46.38
N ILE A 13 -16.68 6.31 -45.85
CA ILE A 13 -16.48 7.60 -46.51
C ILE A 13 -15.63 7.42 -47.78
N SER A 14 -16.03 8.05 -48.88
CA SER A 14 -15.32 7.92 -50.17
C SER A 14 -13.96 8.63 -50.15
N LEU A 15 -12.98 8.10 -50.89
CA LEU A 15 -11.67 8.75 -51.05
C LEU A 15 -11.76 10.17 -51.65
N ALA A 16 -12.79 10.44 -52.45
CA ALA A 16 -13.06 11.75 -53.02
C ALA A 16 -13.47 12.77 -51.94
N GLN A 17 -14.30 12.36 -50.99
CA GLN A 17 -14.69 13.18 -49.84
C GLN A 17 -13.49 13.42 -48.92
N LEU A 18 -12.71 12.38 -48.60
CA LEU A 18 -11.52 12.50 -47.75
C LEU A 18 -10.45 13.40 -48.38
N SER A 19 -10.21 13.26 -49.68
CA SER A 19 -9.28 14.12 -50.42
C SER A 19 -9.69 15.59 -50.41
N ARG A 20 -11.00 15.87 -50.51
CA ARG A 20 -11.56 17.22 -50.48
C ARG A 20 -11.52 17.83 -49.07
N CYS A 21 -11.91 17.07 -48.04
CA CYS A 21 -11.96 17.54 -46.66
C CYS A 21 -10.57 17.75 -46.04
N PHE A 22 -9.60 16.90 -46.37
CA PHE A 22 -8.24 16.96 -45.81
C PHE A 22 -7.20 17.56 -46.75
N SER A 23 -7.62 18.10 -47.91
CA SER A 23 -6.74 18.66 -48.95
C SER A 23 -5.61 17.69 -49.36
N LEU A 24 -5.90 16.39 -49.41
CA LEU A 24 -4.94 15.35 -49.75
C LEU A 24 -4.92 15.11 -51.26
N ASN A 25 -3.74 14.87 -51.82
CA ASN A 25 -3.64 14.40 -53.20
C ASN A 25 -4.25 12.99 -53.32
N ARG A 26 -4.98 12.71 -54.42
CA ARG A 26 -5.56 11.39 -54.69
C ARG A 26 -4.51 10.28 -54.65
N SER A 27 -3.29 10.56 -55.11
CA SER A 27 -2.17 9.60 -55.08
C SER A 27 -1.73 9.25 -53.65
N THR A 28 -1.74 10.21 -52.72
CA THR A 28 -1.44 9.95 -51.30
C THR A 28 -2.49 9.09 -50.62
N SER A 29 -3.77 9.33 -50.92
CA SER A 29 -4.87 8.52 -50.38
C SER A 29 -4.83 7.08 -50.89
N HIS A 30 -4.60 6.88 -52.19
CA HIS A 30 -4.41 5.53 -52.77
C HIS A 30 -3.17 4.82 -52.23
N ARG A 31 -2.06 5.55 -52.02
CA ARG A 31 -0.86 4.97 -51.41
C ARG A 31 -1.11 4.50 -49.98
N TRP A 32 -1.91 5.23 -49.22
CA TRP A 32 -2.24 4.84 -47.84
C TRP A 32 -3.16 3.63 -47.79
N GLU A 33 -4.10 3.50 -48.73
CA GLU A 33 -4.97 2.33 -48.90
C GLU A 33 -4.19 1.08 -49.30
N LYS A 34 -3.22 1.22 -50.21
CA LYS A 34 -2.37 0.10 -50.66
C LYS A 34 -1.14 -0.15 -49.77
N SER A 35 -0.94 0.63 -48.71
CA SER A 35 0.17 0.39 -47.79
C SER A 35 -0.13 -0.88 -46.98
N PRO A 36 0.65 -1.96 -47.10
CA PRO A 36 0.47 -3.13 -46.24
C PRO A 36 0.60 -2.73 -44.77
N PRO A 37 -0.09 -3.45 -43.84
CA PRO A 37 0.16 -3.29 -42.42
C PRO A 37 1.66 -3.49 -42.15
N ASN A 38 2.24 -2.62 -41.32
CA ASN A 38 3.66 -2.67 -41.04
C ASN A 38 3.96 -3.95 -40.23
N GLN A 39 4.39 -5.01 -40.92
CA GLN A 39 4.63 -6.34 -40.35
C GLN A 39 5.62 -6.27 -39.18
N THR A 40 6.65 -5.42 -39.29
CA THR A 40 7.62 -5.17 -38.21
C THR A 40 6.98 -4.57 -36.96
N LEU A 41 5.90 -3.81 -37.11
CA LEU A 41 5.17 -3.21 -36.00
C LEU A 41 4.27 -4.23 -35.31
N MET A 42 3.62 -5.11 -36.08
CA MET A 42 2.80 -6.18 -35.53
C MET A 42 3.63 -7.21 -34.77
N SER A 43 4.75 -7.66 -35.35
CA SER A 43 5.66 -8.60 -34.65
C SER A 43 6.23 -8.00 -33.35
N LEU A 44 6.49 -6.68 -33.35
CA LEU A 44 6.92 -5.97 -32.15
C LEU A 44 5.81 -5.87 -31.10
N GLN A 45 4.54 -5.68 -31.52
CA GLN A 45 3.40 -5.67 -30.61
C GLN A 45 3.19 -7.05 -29.97
N GLU A 46 3.27 -8.12 -30.76
CA GLU A 46 3.18 -9.50 -30.28
C GLU A 46 4.29 -9.82 -29.27
N THR A 47 5.54 -9.47 -29.60
CA THR A 47 6.69 -9.68 -28.69
C THR A 47 6.53 -8.88 -27.39
N LEU A 48 6.01 -7.66 -27.47
CA LEU A 48 5.80 -6.83 -26.28
C LEU A 48 4.69 -7.41 -25.39
N LEU A 49 3.62 -7.95 -26.00
CA LEU A 49 2.53 -8.59 -25.28
C LEU A 49 3.00 -9.89 -24.59
N SER A 50 3.76 -10.74 -25.28
CA SER A 50 4.27 -11.98 -24.70
C SER A 50 5.20 -11.73 -23.51
N VAL A 51 6.08 -10.73 -23.59
CA VAL A 51 6.93 -10.31 -22.45
C VAL A 51 6.10 -9.73 -21.31
N PHE A 52 5.01 -9.01 -21.61
CA PHE A 52 4.12 -8.46 -20.60
C PHE A 52 3.39 -9.57 -19.84
N GLU A 53 2.84 -10.55 -20.54
CA GLU A 53 2.18 -11.73 -19.95
C GLU A 53 3.16 -12.58 -19.14
N ALA A 54 4.36 -12.84 -19.67
CA ALA A 54 5.42 -13.57 -18.97
C ALA A 54 5.86 -12.87 -17.65
N SER A 55 5.72 -11.54 -17.57
CA SER A 55 6.01 -10.77 -16.36
C SER A 55 4.91 -10.81 -15.29
N GLY A 56 3.83 -11.57 -15.51
CA GLY A 56 2.62 -11.53 -14.69
C GLY A 56 1.91 -10.18 -14.77
N GLU A 57 2.04 -9.50 -15.91
CA GLU A 57 1.50 -8.16 -16.18
C GLU A 57 2.05 -7.06 -15.24
N THR A 58 3.17 -7.28 -14.57
CA THR A 58 3.73 -6.30 -13.60
C THR A 58 4.63 -5.26 -14.25
N TYR A 59 5.13 -5.51 -15.47
CA TYR A 59 6.12 -4.65 -16.11
C TYR A 59 5.47 -3.43 -16.78
N GLY A 60 5.89 -2.24 -16.34
CA GLY A 60 5.58 -0.99 -17.02
C GLY A 60 6.55 -0.69 -18.18
N SER A 61 6.28 0.40 -18.90
CA SER A 61 7.05 0.83 -20.09
C SER A 61 8.58 0.84 -19.97
N ARG A 62 9.15 1.08 -18.78
CA ARG A 62 10.61 1.02 -18.58
C ARG A 62 11.11 -0.44 -18.64
N ARG A 63 10.53 -1.32 -17.82
CA ARG A 63 10.93 -2.72 -17.71
C ARG A 63 10.63 -3.50 -19.00
N LEU A 64 9.49 -3.25 -19.62
CA LEU A 64 9.17 -3.83 -20.93
C LEU A 64 10.17 -3.42 -22.01
N SER A 65 10.56 -2.14 -22.04
CA SER A 65 11.56 -1.65 -23.01
C SER A 65 12.90 -2.36 -22.85
N GLN A 66 13.31 -2.61 -21.61
CA GLN A 66 14.55 -3.33 -21.32
C GLN A 66 14.43 -4.80 -21.70
N ALA A 67 13.39 -5.49 -21.22
CA ALA A 67 13.19 -6.92 -21.50
C ALA A 67 13.08 -7.23 -23.01
N VAL A 68 12.41 -6.38 -23.79
CA VAL A 68 12.35 -6.52 -25.26
C VAL A 68 13.72 -6.22 -25.91
N THR A 69 14.50 -5.30 -25.34
CA THR A 69 15.88 -5.03 -25.79
C THR A 69 16.80 -6.20 -25.49
N ASP A 70 16.61 -6.90 -24.36
CA ASP A 70 17.38 -8.08 -23.97
C ASP A 70 17.08 -9.27 -24.90
N LEU A 71 15.89 -9.30 -25.54
CA LEU A 71 15.54 -10.23 -26.62
C LEU A 71 16.14 -9.85 -27.99
N GLY A 72 17.01 -8.82 -28.04
CA GLY A 72 17.69 -8.37 -29.26
C GLY A 72 16.94 -7.31 -30.07
N ILE A 73 15.73 -6.90 -29.66
CA ILE A 73 14.95 -5.87 -30.35
C ILE A 73 15.13 -4.52 -29.64
N LYS A 74 15.99 -3.66 -30.19
CA LYS A 74 16.23 -2.32 -29.63
C LYS A 74 14.95 -1.47 -29.66
N ILE A 75 14.39 -1.20 -28.49
CA ILE A 75 13.22 -0.33 -28.31
C ILE A 75 13.48 0.69 -27.21
N GLY A 76 13.10 1.94 -27.46
CA GLY A 76 13.13 2.99 -26.44
C GLY A 76 11.85 3.05 -25.62
N ARG A 77 11.96 3.50 -24.36
CA ARG A 77 10.84 3.61 -23.40
C ARG A 77 9.60 4.31 -23.96
N PHE A 78 9.76 5.37 -24.75
CA PHE A 78 8.63 6.11 -25.32
C PHE A 78 7.88 5.33 -26.39
N LYS A 79 8.60 4.53 -27.19
CA LYS A 79 8.00 3.62 -28.17
C LYS A 79 7.27 2.49 -27.45
N ALA A 80 7.89 1.86 -26.44
CA ALA A 80 7.23 0.87 -25.60
C ALA A 80 5.95 1.43 -24.95
N ARG A 81 5.99 2.65 -24.40
CA ARG A 81 4.80 3.33 -23.85
C ARG A 81 3.71 3.56 -24.90
N ARG A 82 4.06 3.96 -26.13
CA ARG A 82 3.09 4.17 -27.21
C ARG A 82 2.43 2.86 -27.61
N LEU A 83 3.20 1.77 -27.70
CA LEU A 83 2.69 0.43 -27.98
C LEU A 83 1.78 -0.06 -26.86
N MET A 84 2.18 0.10 -25.60
CA MET A 84 1.31 -0.23 -24.45
C MET A 84 -0.03 0.49 -24.52
N ARG A 85 -0.06 1.79 -24.85
CA ARG A 85 -1.31 2.54 -25.03
C ARG A 85 -2.14 2.03 -26.20
N GLY A 86 -1.49 1.71 -27.33
CA GLY A 86 -2.19 1.20 -28.51
C GLY A 86 -2.73 -0.23 -28.33
N LEU A 87 -2.15 -1.00 -27.41
CA LEU A 87 -2.62 -2.33 -26.99
C LEU A 87 -3.53 -2.27 -25.75
N GLU A 88 -3.79 -1.08 -25.22
CA GLU A 88 -4.61 -0.87 -24.02
C GLU A 88 -4.13 -1.62 -22.76
N ILE A 89 -2.84 -1.99 -22.69
CA ILE A 89 -2.24 -2.71 -21.56
C ILE A 89 -1.66 -1.76 -20.51
N LYS A 90 -1.86 -2.12 -19.23
CA LYS A 90 -1.37 -1.36 -18.07
C LYS A 90 -0.81 -2.30 -17.03
N ALA A 91 0.37 -1.96 -16.50
CA ALA A 91 1.03 -2.76 -15.49
C ALA A 91 0.17 -2.89 -14.21
N LYS A 92 -0.02 -4.13 -13.75
CA LYS A 92 -0.60 -4.46 -12.45
C LYS A 92 0.40 -4.08 -11.35
N CYS A 93 -0.05 -3.22 -10.44
CA CYS A 93 0.64 -2.95 -9.19
C CYS A 93 -0.13 -3.68 -8.08
N PRO A 94 0.34 -4.86 -7.59
CA PRO A 94 -0.31 -5.51 -6.46
C PRO A 94 -0.30 -4.54 -5.27
N LYS A 95 -1.48 -4.26 -4.71
CA LYS A 95 -1.58 -3.53 -3.45
C LYS A 95 -0.96 -4.40 -2.35
N ALA A 96 -0.29 -3.77 -1.38
CA ALA A 96 0.26 -4.48 -0.23
C ALA A 96 -0.82 -5.37 0.41
N LYS A 97 -0.47 -6.62 0.74
CA LYS A 97 -1.38 -7.52 1.46
C LYS A 97 -1.76 -6.84 2.78
N VAL A 98 -3.04 -6.50 2.93
CA VAL A 98 -3.58 -6.10 4.23
C VAL A 98 -3.80 -7.39 5.01
N TRP A 99 -2.96 -7.65 6.01
CA TRP A 99 -3.17 -8.77 6.92
C TRP A 99 -4.52 -8.58 7.62
N ARG A 100 -5.45 -9.52 7.44
CA ARG A 100 -6.72 -9.53 8.17
C ARG A 100 -6.38 -9.72 9.66
N LYS A 101 -6.67 -8.70 10.48
CA LYS A 101 -6.65 -8.85 11.94
C LYS A 101 -7.67 -9.93 12.31
N GLN A 102 -7.27 -10.94 13.08
CA GLN A 102 -8.22 -11.88 13.68
C GLN A 102 -9.26 -11.07 14.46
N ALA A 103 -10.53 -11.46 14.33
CA ALA A 103 -11.62 -10.87 15.10
C ALA A 103 -11.47 -11.33 16.56
N VAL A 104 -10.74 -10.54 17.33
CA VAL A 104 -10.73 -10.63 18.80
C VAL A 104 -11.69 -9.55 19.29
N ASP A 105 -12.51 -9.87 20.30
CA ASP A 105 -13.41 -8.90 20.92
C ASP A 105 -12.59 -7.87 21.70
N PHE A 106 -12.33 -6.73 21.07
CA PHE A 106 -11.68 -5.59 21.70
C PHE A 106 -12.71 -4.72 22.40
N ALA A 107 -12.36 -4.18 23.57
CA ALA A 107 -13.11 -3.10 24.18
C ALA A 107 -13.23 -1.90 23.22
N GLU A 108 -14.32 -1.15 23.34
CA GLU A 108 -14.53 0.06 22.55
C GLU A 108 -13.41 1.08 22.83
N ASN A 109 -12.97 1.80 21.80
CA ASN A 109 -11.92 2.80 21.98
C ASN A 109 -12.48 4.08 22.61
N SER A 110 -12.64 4.08 23.93
CA SER A 110 -13.17 5.21 24.69
C SER A 110 -12.26 6.46 24.63
N ALA A 111 -10.97 6.30 24.32
CA ALA A 111 -10.02 7.41 24.16
C ALA A 111 -10.15 8.12 22.80
N ASN A 112 -10.93 7.58 21.84
CA ASN A 112 -11.01 8.15 20.51
C ASN A 112 -11.64 9.54 20.50
N GLY A 113 -10.93 10.53 19.95
CA GLY A 113 -11.40 11.92 19.90
C GLY A 113 -11.42 12.64 21.25
N GLN A 114 -10.87 12.04 22.31
CA GLN A 114 -10.72 12.70 23.61
C GLN A 114 -9.40 13.46 23.69
N CYS A 115 -9.38 14.51 24.52
CA CYS A 115 -8.19 15.21 24.94
C CYS A 115 -8.02 15.01 26.45
N ALA A 116 -6.85 14.55 26.90
CA ALA A 116 -6.57 14.45 28.32
C ALA A 116 -6.38 15.87 28.88
N MET A 117 -7.34 16.35 29.67
CA MET A 117 -7.34 17.72 30.23
C MET A 117 -6.65 17.81 31.60
N MET A 118 -6.37 16.68 32.23
CA MET A 118 -5.62 16.57 33.49
C MET A 118 -4.72 15.32 33.46
N PRO A 119 -3.67 15.25 34.31
CA PRO A 119 -2.87 14.04 34.47
C PRO A 119 -3.73 12.85 34.89
N ASP A 120 -3.30 11.65 34.53
CA ASP A 120 -3.89 10.39 35.00
C ASP A 120 -5.38 10.28 34.66
N THR A 121 -5.78 10.74 33.45
CA THR A 121 -7.10 10.50 32.87
C THR A 121 -7.05 9.49 31.73
N ILE A 122 -6.02 9.60 30.87
CA ILE A 122 -5.81 8.71 29.74
C ILE A 122 -4.33 8.32 29.71
N TRP A 123 -4.07 7.03 29.78
CA TRP A 123 -2.77 6.44 29.57
C TRP A 123 -2.72 5.72 28.23
N ALA A 124 -1.58 5.75 27.55
CA ALA A 124 -1.31 4.89 26.40
C ALA A 124 -0.20 3.87 26.70
N GLY A 125 -0.40 2.64 26.25
CA GLY A 125 0.62 1.59 26.21
C GLY A 125 1.15 1.38 24.80
N ASP A 126 2.46 1.20 24.68
CA ASP A 126 3.10 0.74 23.43
C ASP A 126 4.27 -0.22 23.75
N ILE A 127 4.58 -1.13 22.80
CA ILE A 127 5.76 -1.99 22.86
C ILE A 127 6.71 -1.58 21.74
N THR A 128 7.94 -1.26 22.12
CA THR A 128 9.04 -1.04 21.18
C THR A 128 10.12 -2.10 21.37
N TYR A 129 10.96 -2.26 20.35
CA TYR A 129 12.07 -3.20 20.34
C TYR A 129 13.40 -2.44 20.30
N ILE A 130 14.37 -2.93 21.07
CA ILE A 130 15.71 -2.39 21.22
C ILE A 130 16.67 -3.44 20.66
N PRO A 131 17.45 -3.11 19.62
CA PRO A 131 18.48 -4.03 19.13
C PRO A 131 19.61 -4.14 20.16
N THR A 132 20.06 -5.36 20.44
CA THR A 132 21.24 -5.64 21.27
C THR A 132 22.20 -6.58 20.53
N ASP A 133 23.39 -6.79 21.09
CA ASP A 133 24.38 -7.73 20.53
C ASP A 133 23.97 -9.20 20.69
N GLU A 134 23.04 -9.51 21.61
CA GLU A 134 22.64 -10.87 21.95
C GLU A 134 21.29 -11.29 21.35
N ASP A 135 20.36 -10.36 21.14
CA ASP A 135 19.17 -10.44 20.24
C ASP A 135 18.30 -9.16 20.39
N TRP A 136 17.03 -9.18 19.99
CA TRP A 136 16.07 -8.14 20.31
C TRP A 136 15.61 -8.14 21.78
N LEU A 137 15.58 -6.96 22.38
CA LEU A 137 14.99 -6.72 23.69
C LEU A 137 13.70 -5.92 23.54
N TYR A 138 12.64 -6.31 24.23
CA TYR A 138 11.33 -5.66 24.13
C TYR A 138 11.07 -4.77 25.34
N LEU A 139 10.68 -3.53 25.09
CA LEU A 139 10.35 -2.51 26.08
C LEU A 139 8.87 -2.15 25.95
N ALA A 140 8.09 -2.43 26.99
CA ALA A 140 6.75 -1.89 27.13
C ALA A 140 6.78 -0.59 27.92
N ILE A 141 6.04 0.41 27.44
CA ILE A 141 5.95 1.74 28.05
C ILE A 141 4.49 2.09 28.29
N VAL A 142 4.21 2.72 29.42
CA VAL A 142 2.93 3.39 29.70
C VAL A 142 3.20 4.88 29.84
N ILE A 143 2.55 5.69 29.00
CA ILE A 143 2.68 7.14 28.96
C ILE A 143 1.36 7.80 29.34
N ASP A 144 1.43 8.84 30.18
CA ASP A 144 0.27 9.70 30.47
C ASP A 144 0.05 10.71 29.32
N TRP A 145 -1.17 10.80 28.80
CA TRP A 145 -1.47 11.64 27.64
C TRP A 145 -1.31 13.13 27.91
N PHE A 146 -1.66 13.57 29.12
CA PHE A 146 -1.58 14.99 29.50
C PHE A 146 -0.14 15.43 29.73
N SER A 147 0.58 14.77 30.64
CA SER A 147 1.94 15.17 31.04
C SER A 147 3.02 14.69 30.08
N ARG A 148 2.72 13.72 29.20
CA ARG A 148 3.68 13.02 28.33
C ARG A 148 4.79 12.31 29.10
N LEU A 149 4.63 12.12 30.40
CA LEU A 149 5.57 11.39 31.23
C LEU A 149 5.38 9.88 31.08
N ILE A 150 6.49 9.15 31.07
CA ILE A 150 6.49 7.70 31.21
C ILE A 150 6.15 7.38 32.67
N VAL A 151 4.98 6.78 32.87
CA VAL A 151 4.45 6.46 34.20
C VAL A 151 4.72 5.02 34.61
N GLY A 152 4.94 4.14 33.64
CA GLY A 152 5.34 2.75 33.86
C GLY A 152 6.12 2.21 32.67
N TRP A 153 6.95 1.21 32.91
CA TRP A 153 7.72 0.53 31.88
C TRP A 153 8.16 -0.84 32.39
N ALA A 154 8.46 -1.75 31.47
CA ALA A 154 9.03 -3.05 31.76
C ALA A 154 9.81 -3.54 30.53
N VAL A 155 10.75 -4.46 30.76
CA VAL A 155 11.63 -5.00 29.72
C VAL A 155 11.61 -6.53 29.77
N SER A 156 11.62 -7.18 28.60
CA SER A 156 11.64 -8.64 28.47
C SER A 156 12.32 -9.06 27.17
N ASP A 157 12.81 -10.30 27.12
CA ASP A 157 13.29 -10.98 25.91
C ASP A 157 12.13 -11.43 24.99
N THR A 158 10.89 -11.44 25.49
CA THR A 158 9.70 -11.80 24.71
C THR A 158 8.62 -10.71 24.74
N PRO A 159 7.98 -10.38 23.59
CA PRO A 159 6.88 -9.42 23.52
C PRO A 159 5.55 -10.11 23.85
N ASP A 160 5.35 -10.44 25.11
CA ASP A 160 4.16 -11.12 25.60
C ASP A 160 3.24 -10.20 26.44
N SER A 161 2.09 -10.72 26.88
CA SER A 161 1.18 -9.94 27.72
C SER A 161 1.73 -9.68 29.12
N ARG A 162 2.66 -10.50 29.61
CA ARG A 162 3.26 -10.33 30.94
C ARG A 162 4.09 -9.06 30.97
N LEU A 163 4.84 -8.78 29.91
CA LEU A 163 5.57 -7.53 29.72
C LEU A 163 4.64 -6.31 29.85
N CYS A 164 3.50 -6.31 29.15
CA CYS A 164 2.51 -5.23 29.23
C CYS A 164 1.91 -5.09 30.64
N VAL A 165 1.54 -6.21 31.28
CA VAL A 165 0.99 -6.23 32.64
C VAL A 165 2.00 -5.66 33.64
N GLN A 166 3.30 -5.97 33.52
CA GLN A 166 4.34 -5.43 34.39
C GLN A 166 4.47 -3.92 34.25
N ALA A 167 4.50 -3.40 33.02
CA ALA A 167 4.55 -1.96 32.78
C ALA A 167 3.32 -1.24 33.36
N LEU A 168 2.12 -1.81 33.19
CA LEU A 168 0.88 -1.25 33.73
C LEU A 168 0.83 -1.31 35.26
N ARG A 169 1.25 -2.41 35.88
CA ARG A 169 1.37 -2.51 37.35
C ARG A 169 2.32 -1.46 37.90
N LEU A 170 3.45 -1.22 37.24
CA LEU A 170 4.38 -0.18 37.64
C LEU A 170 3.73 1.21 37.56
N ALA A 171 2.96 1.48 36.50
CA ALA A 171 2.22 2.73 36.35
C ALA A 171 1.20 2.95 37.47
N ILE A 172 0.35 1.95 37.73
CA ILE A 172 -0.66 1.98 38.81
C ILE A 172 0.02 2.20 40.16
N HIS A 173 1.10 1.48 40.46
CA HIS A 173 1.80 1.61 41.74
C HIS A 173 2.44 2.99 41.92
N ARG A 174 3.01 3.57 40.86
CA ARG A 174 3.71 4.86 40.91
C ARG A 174 2.76 6.04 40.97
N ARG A 175 1.67 6.00 40.20
CA ARG A 175 0.72 7.12 40.08
C ARG A 175 -0.44 7.05 41.07
N LYS A 176 -0.81 5.84 41.52
CA LYS A 176 -2.01 5.59 42.32
C LYS A 176 -3.21 6.33 41.75
N PRO A 177 -3.50 6.12 40.45
CA PRO A 177 -4.49 6.92 39.75
C PRO A 177 -5.91 6.61 40.28
N PRO A 178 -6.90 7.47 39.99
CA PRO A 178 -8.30 7.18 40.28
C PRO A 178 -8.80 5.96 39.47
N ALA A 179 -9.94 5.40 39.86
CA ALA A 179 -10.46 4.17 39.25
C ALA A 179 -10.91 4.34 37.79
N ASP A 180 -11.08 5.57 37.31
CA ASP A 180 -11.65 5.91 36.00
C ASP A 180 -10.62 6.20 34.90
N VAL A 181 -9.34 5.84 35.12
CA VAL A 181 -8.31 6.04 34.09
C VAL A 181 -8.51 5.12 32.91
N ILE A 182 -8.55 5.72 31.72
CA ILE A 182 -8.64 5.01 30.46
C ILE A 182 -7.24 4.55 30.05
N PHE A 183 -7.04 3.23 29.93
CA PHE A 183 -5.83 2.68 29.33
C PHE A 183 -6.06 2.34 27.85
N HIS A 184 -5.42 3.09 26.95
CA HIS A 184 -5.45 2.88 25.52
C HIS A 184 -4.21 2.08 25.06
N SER A 185 -4.41 1.06 24.23
CA SER A 185 -3.31 0.33 23.58
C SER A 185 -3.70 -0.04 22.16
N ASP A 186 -2.72 -0.41 21.35
CA ASP A 186 -2.99 -0.94 20.03
C ASP A 186 -3.69 -2.31 20.11
N ARG A 187 -4.16 -2.81 18.96
CA ARG A 187 -4.87 -4.09 18.88
C ARG A 187 -3.90 -5.28 18.75
N GLY A 188 -2.75 -5.22 19.40
CA GLY A 188 -1.79 -6.32 19.49
C GLY A 188 -2.35 -7.50 20.30
N SER A 189 -1.93 -8.72 19.96
CA SER A 189 -2.32 -9.94 20.70
C SER A 189 -1.85 -9.91 22.16
N GLN A 190 -0.78 -9.15 22.45
CA GLN A 190 -0.22 -8.90 23.78
C GLN A 190 -1.19 -8.14 24.68
N TYR A 191 -1.93 -7.18 24.12
CA TYR A 191 -2.90 -6.36 24.85
C TYR A 191 -4.29 -7.00 24.93
N SER A 192 -4.53 -8.06 24.14
CA SER A 192 -5.83 -8.72 24.03
C SER A 192 -6.04 -9.83 25.07
N GLN A 193 -5.09 -10.05 25.98
CA GLN A 193 -5.16 -11.14 26.97
C GLN A 193 -5.99 -10.73 28.19
N PRO A 194 -6.82 -11.63 28.75
CA PRO A 194 -7.64 -11.35 29.95
C PRO A 194 -6.82 -10.82 31.15
N SER A 195 -5.57 -11.25 31.27
CA SER A 195 -4.65 -10.83 32.33
C SER A 195 -4.42 -9.32 32.38
N LEU A 196 -4.50 -8.63 31.25
CA LEU A 196 -4.35 -7.18 31.19
C LEU A 196 -5.62 -6.47 31.67
N SER A 197 -6.79 -6.92 31.23
CA SER A 197 -8.09 -6.44 31.70
C SER A 197 -8.28 -6.65 33.19
N GLU A 198 -7.89 -7.82 33.72
CA GLU A 198 -7.89 -8.09 35.16
C GLU A 198 -6.94 -7.16 35.93
N CYS A 199 -5.78 -6.83 35.37
CA CYS A 199 -4.84 -5.92 36.00
C CYS A 199 -5.39 -4.49 36.06
N ALA A 200 -6.12 -4.06 35.03
CA ALA A 200 -6.82 -2.78 35.01
C ALA A 200 -7.97 -2.77 36.03
N ASN A 201 -8.77 -3.84 36.12
CA ASN A 201 -9.94 -3.89 37.00
C ASN A 201 -9.59 -4.13 38.49
N ARG A 202 -8.43 -4.74 38.80
CA ARG A 202 -8.02 -4.98 40.20
C ARG A 202 -7.68 -3.70 40.98
N SER A 203 -7.55 -2.54 40.34
CA SER A 203 -7.51 -1.26 41.08
C SER A 203 -8.84 -0.92 41.76
N GLU A 204 -9.94 -1.61 41.43
CA GLU A 204 -11.25 -1.40 42.06
C GLU A 204 -11.38 -2.06 43.45
N ASN A 205 -10.48 -2.98 43.84
CA ASN A 205 -10.61 -3.77 45.09
C ASN A 205 -9.29 -3.85 45.90
N GLY A 206 -8.93 -2.79 46.64
CA GLY A 206 -7.96 -2.78 47.76
C GLY A 206 -6.49 -2.50 47.35
N VAL A 207 -5.73 -1.63 48.03
CA VAL A 207 -5.58 -1.33 49.47
C VAL A 207 -5.59 0.16 49.76
#